data_AF-A0A2K0WNT0-F1
#
_entry.id   AF-A0A2K0WNT0-F1
#
_cell.length_a   1.000
_cell.length_b   1.000
_cell.length_c   1.000
_cell.angle_alpha   90.00
_cell.angle_beta   90.00
_cell.angle_gamma   90.00
#
_symmetry.space_group_name_H-M   'P 1'
#
loop_
_entity.id
_entity.type
_entity.pdbx_description
1 polymer ?
#
loop_
_entity_poly.entity_id
_entity_poly.type
_entity_poly.pdbx_seq_one_letter_code
_entity_poly.pdbx_strand_id
1 'polypeptide(L)' 'MTTVLALDEITCGDHLVAAKHVLGAMKMVEDAGGLDRLGLNHLVRYVLYNLMFGKRLSEWDMGLQLASTLMTPDSILP' A
#
# COMPACT_ATOMS: atom_id res chain seq x y z
N MET A 1 7.86 0.46 -8.33
CA MET A 1 7.46 1.56 -9.24
C MET A 1 6.15 2.19 -8.77
N THR A 2 5.10 1.41 -8.57
CA THR A 2 3.77 1.86 -8.11
C THR A 2 3.78 2.67 -6.80
N THR A 3 4.59 2.32 -5.81
CA THR A 3 4.71 3.10 -4.55
C THR A 3 5.35 4.47 -4.73
N VAL A 4 6.25 4.64 -5.70
CA VAL A 4 6.87 5.94 -6.02
C VAL A 4 5.86 6.84 -6.73
N LEU A 5 5.07 6.27 -7.65
CA LEU A 5 3.97 6.99 -8.30
C LEU A 5 2.92 7.45 -7.28
N ALA A 6 2.57 6.60 -6.30
CA ALA A 6 1.65 7.00 -5.24
C ALA A 6 2.14 8.22 -4.43
N LEU A 7 3.47 8.33 -4.20
CA LEU A 7 4.04 9.48 -3.50
C LEU A 7 3.99 10.75 -4.34
N ASP A 8 4.27 10.65 -5.64
CA ASP A 8 4.19 11.78 -6.57
C ASP A 8 2.75 12.33 -6.65
N GLU A 9 1.77 11.43 -6.78
CA GLU A 9 0.34 11.75 -6.77
C GLU A 9 -0.10 12.42 -5.46
N ILE A 10 0.39 11.92 -4.31
CA ILE A 10 0.17 12.59 -3.01
C ILE A 10 0.75 14.01 -3.02
N THR A 11 1.97 14.21 -3.55
CA THR A 11 2.60 15.53 -3.63
C THR A 11 1.83 16.47 -4.56
N CYS A 12 1.22 15.94 -5.61
CA CYS A 12 0.35 16.67 -6.53
C CYS A 12 -1.09 16.88 -6.01
N GLY A 13 -1.46 16.25 -4.88
CA GLY A 13 -2.79 16.34 -4.27
C GLY A 13 -3.84 15.40 -4.86
N ASP A 14 -3.47 14.49 -5.76
CA ASP A 14 -4.37 13.49 -6.33
C ASP A 14 -4.38 12.20 -5.49
N HIS A 15 -5.09 12.26 -4.37
CA HIS A 15 -5.17 11.15 -3.43
C HIS A 15 -5.93 9.93 -3.99
N LEU A 16 -6.83 10.11 -4.96
CA LEU A 16 -7.58 9.02 -5.57
C LEU A 16 -6.68 8.20 -6.49
N VAL A 17 -5.87 8.85 -7.33
CA VAL A 17 -4.93 8.14 -8.20
C VAL A 17 -3.78 7.55 -7.38
N ALA A 18 -3.31 8.25 -6.34
CA ALA A 18 -2.38 7.66 -5.37
C ALA A 18 -2.93 6.35 -4.75
N ALA A 19 -4.19 6.33 -4.34
CA ALA A 19 -4.83 5.14 -3.78
C ALA A 19 -4.87 3.97 -4.78
N LYS A 20 -5.16 4.24 -6.06
CA LYS A 20 -5.13 3.22 -7.13
C LYS A 20 -3.73 2.63 -7.35
N HIS A 21 -2.68 3.46 -7.28
CA HIS A 21 -1.31 2.97 -7.37
C HIS A 21 -0.93 2.07 -6.19
N VAL A 22 -1.35 2.42 -4.97
CA VAL A 22 -1.14 1.57 -3.79
C VAL A 22 -1.91 0.26 -3.90
N LEU A 23 -3.18 0.31 -4.33
CA LEU A 23 -4.00 -0.89 -4.56
C LEU A 23 -3.36 -1.81 -5.61
N GLY A 24 -2.84 -1.24 -6.71
CA GLY A 24 -2.10 -1.99 -7.72
C GLY A 24 -0.84 -2.66 -7.14
N ALA A 25 -0.09 -1.94 -6.29
CA ALA A 25 1.07 -2.52 -5.60
C ALA A 25 0.67 -3.69 -4.69
N MET A 26 -0.42 -3.55 -3.92
CA MET A 26 -0.91 -4.61 -3.04
C MET A 26 -1.34 -5.85 -3.83
N LYS A 27 -2.03 -5.66 -4.94
CA LYS A 27 -2.44 -6.78 -5.81
C LYS A 27 -1.23 -7.52 -6.38
N MET A 28 -0.17 -6.82 -6.79
CA MET A 28 1.06 -7.46 -7.25
C MET A 28 1.72 -8.30 -6.14
N VAL A 29 1.68 -7.82 -4.90
CA VAL A 29 2.18 -8.55 -3.73
C VAL A 29 1.34 -9.80 -3.46
N GLU A 30 0.02 -9.67 -3.53
CA GLU A 30 -0.92 -10.78 -3.36
C GLU A 30 -0.74 -11.84 -4.46
N ASP A 31 -0.69 -11.44 -5.72
CA ASP A 31 -0.50 -12.32 -6.88
C ASP A 31 0.84 -13.07 -6.82
N ALA A 32 1.85 -12.50 -6.18
CA ALA A 32 3.14 -13.15 -5.94
C ALA A 32 3.15 -14.11 -4.74
N GLY A 33 2.05 -14.17 -3.98
CA GLY A 33 1.92 -14.96 -2.76
C GLY A 33 2.58 -14.34 -1.53
N GLY A 34 2.66 -13.01 -1.49
CA GLY A 34 3.10 -12.23 -0.33
C GLY A 34 4.45 -11.54 -0.50
N LEU A 35 4.72 -10.60 0.42
CA LEU A 35 5.96 -9.79 0.43
C LEU A 35 7.22 -10.68 0.54
N ASP A 36 7.16 -11.71 1.38
CA ASP A 36 8.30 -12.60 1.64
C ASP A 36 8.68 -13.41 0.38
N ARG A 37 7.70 -13.80 -0.44
CA ARG A 37 7.94 -14.50 -1.72
C ARG A 37 8.59 -13.62 -2.77
N LEU A 38 8.36 -12.31 -2.71
CA LEU A 38 9.05 -11.33 -3.55
C LEU A 38 10.43 -10.94 -3.00
N GLY A 39 10.86 -11.52 -1.87
CA GLY A 39 12.08 -11.12 -1.18
C GLY A 39 12.04 -9.66 -0.70
N LEU A 40 10.83 -9.09 -0.52
CA LEU A 40 10.65 -7.72 -0.09
C LEU A 40 10.75 -7.63 1.42
N ASN A 41 11.60 -6.71 1.89
CA ASN A 41 11.88 -6.56 3.32
C ASN A 41 10.78 -5.75 4.05
N HIS A 42 10.93 -5.67 5.37
CA HIS A 42 10.04 -4.91 6.25
C HIS A 42 9.87 -3.44 5.86
N LEU A 43 10.85 -2.83 5.16
CA LEU A 43 10.73 -1.45 4.71
C LEU A 43 9.57 -1.28 3.71
N VAL A 44 9.38 -2.24 2.79
CA VAL A 44 8.27 -2.16 1.83
C VAL A 44 6.92 -2.30 2.52
N ARG A 45 6.85 -3.20 3.50
CA ARG A 45 5.65 -3.36 4.35
C ARG A 45 5.33 -2.07 5.09
N TYR A 46 6.35 -1.46 5.70
CA TYR A 46 6.24 -0.18 6.39
C TYR A 46 5.75 0.93 5.45
N VAL A 47 6.32 1.03 4.25
CA VAL A 47 5.92 2.03 3.25
C VAL A 47 4.45 1.85 2.84
N LEU A 48 4.02 0.63 2.51
CA LEU A 48 2.63 0.36 2.15
C LEU A 48 1.67 0.71 3.29
N TYR A 49 2.01 0.32 4.52
CA TYR A 49 1.24 0.66 5.69
C TYR A 49 1.14 2.18 5.88
N ASN A 50 2.25 2.90 5.78
CA ASN A 50 2.26 4.35 5.94
C ASN A 50 1.45 5.06 4.85
N LEU A 51 1.49 4.56 3.61
CA LEU A 51 0.67 5.09 2.52
C LEU A 51 -0.83 4.89 2.81
N MET A 52 -1.21 3.71 3.28
CA MET A 52 -2.61 3.39 3.56
C MET A 52 -3.15 4.15 4.76
N PHE A 53 -2.47 4.08 5.91
CA PHE A 53 -2.96 4.59 7.18
C PHE A 53 -2.37 5.95 7.54
N GLY A 54 -1.04 6.11 7.42
CA GLY A 54 -0.36 7.37 7.75
C GLY A 54 -0.71 8.52 6.81
N LYS A 55 -0.93 8.23 5.52
CA LYS A 55 -1.43 9.18 4.51
C LYS A 55 -2.92 9.06 4.24
N ARG A 56 -3.63 8.21 5.00
CA ARG A 56 -5.08 8.01 4.95
C ARG A 56 -5.62 7.66 3.55
N LEU A 57 -4.79 7.08 2.66
CA LEU A 57 -5.22 6.74 1.30
C LEU A 57 -6.38 5.73 1.28
N SER A 58 -6.51 4.90 2.31
CA SER A 58 -7.63 3.95 2.45
C SER A 58 -8.99 4.63 2.54
N GLU A 59 -9.06 5.92 2.87
CA GLU A 59 -10.32 6.67 2.92
C GLU A 59 -10.78 7.15 1.54
N TRP A 60 -9.87 7.15 0.56
CA TRP A 60 -10.11 7.69 -0.78
C TRP A 60 -10.54 6.63 -1.79
N ASP A 61 -10.33 5.35 -1.50
CA ASP A 61 -10.68 4.24 -2.39
C ASP A 61 -11.22 3.05 -1.60
N MET A 62 -12.43 2.60 -1.95
CA MET A 62 -13.11 1.49 -1.26
C MET A 62 -12.36 0.15 -1.43
N GLY A 63 -11.70 -0.07 -2.56
CA GLY A 63 -10.88 -1.27 -2.79
C GLY A 63 -9.66 -1.28 -1.88
N LEU A 64 -9.00 -0.13 -1.73
CA LEU A 64 -7.90 0.03 -0.79
C LEU A 64 -8.36 -0.04 0.67
N GLN A 65 -9.56 0.45 0.98
CA GLN A 65 -10.19 0.32 2.29
C GLN A 65 -10.40 -1.15 2.64
N LEU A 66 -10.95 -1.94 1.72
CA LEU A 66 -11.13 -3.38 1.89
C LEU A 66 -9.79 -4.10 2.03
N ALA A 67 -8.80 -3.76 1.22
CA ALA A 67 -7.46 -4.34 1.31
C ALA A 67 -6.76 -4.01 2.64
N SER A 68 -7.08 -2.85 3.23
CA SER A 68 -6.54 -2.42 4.52
C SER A 68 -7.00 -3.24 5.71
N THR A 69 -8.21 -3.80 5.67
CA THR A 69 -8.72 -4.64 6.76
C THR A 69 -8.06 -6.01 6.80
N LEU A 70 -7.41 -6.42 5.69
CA LEU A 70 -6.65 -7.66 5.57
C LEU A 70 -5.18 -7.49 5.99
N MET A 71 -4.69 -6.26 6.14
CA MET A 71 -3.35 -5.97 6.66
C MET A 71 -3.41 -5.83 8.19
N THR A 72 -3.01 -6.88 8.91
CA THR A 72 -2.92 -6.83 10.38
C THR A 72 -1.63 -6.10 10.82
N PRO A 73 -1.68 -5.25 11.87
CA PRO A 73 -0.50 -4.59 12.42
C PRO A 73 0.60 -5.57 12.89
N ASP A 74 0.21 -6.78 13.28
CA ASP A 74 1.12 -7.85 13.70
C ASP A 74 2.05 -8.36 12.58
N SER A 75 1.83 -7.93 11.34
CA SER A 75 2.78 -8.18 10.24
C SER A 75 3.92 -7.15 10.18
N ILE A 76 3.89 -6.08 10.97
CA ILE A 76 4.83 -4.95 10.90
C ILE A 76 5.94 -5.03 11.96
N LEU A 77 5.67 -5.66 13.11
CA LEU A 77 6.65 -5.95 14.14
C LEU A 77 7.03 -7.44 14.10
N PRO A 78 8.31 -7.78 14.36
CA PRO A 78 8.76 -9.17 14.36
C PRO A 78 8.11 -10.01 15.45
#